data_AF-A0A9P6CET8-F1
#
_entry.id   AF-A0A9P6CET8-F1
#
_cell.length_a   1.000
_cell.length_b   1.000
_cell.length_c   1.000
_cell.angle_alpha   90.00
_cell.angle_beta   90.00
_cell.angle_gamma   90.00
#
_symmetry.space_group_name_H-M   'P 1'
#
loop_
_entity.id
_entity.type
_entity.pdbx_description
1 polymer ?
#
loop_
_entity_poly.entity_id
_entity_poly.type
_entity_poly.pdbx_seq_one_letter_code
_entity_poly.pdbx_strand_id
1 'polypeptide(L)'
;MQDFFWSRTRDALLGIAEHALTLDTDSINIRFFNSPCVFYGTKGRDAIVSIFRQVQPRGRTRTGAALQKLLDDRITKLDLASNTPEYPTIRPLDIIVLTDGVPLEGEHFGL
;
A
#
# COMPACT_ATOMS: atom_id res chain seq x y z
N MET A 1 5.56 1.35 -23.02
CA MET A 1 4.75 0.23 -22.46
C MET A 1 4.59 0.36 -20.94
N GLN A 2 5.65 0.68 -20.19
CA GLN A 2 5.60 0.88 -18.74
C GLN A 2 4.66 2.02 -18.29
N ASP A 3 4.68 3.16 -18.98
CA ASP A 3 3.79 4.31 -18.69
C ASP A 3 2.30 3.99 -18.79
N PHE A 4 1.94 3.06 -19.67
CA PHE A 4 0.56 2.62 -19.84
C PHE A 4 0.08 1.80 -18.65
N PHE A 5 0.89 0.83 -18.18
CA PHE A 5 0.57 0.06 -16.99
C PHE A 5 0.56 0.93 -15.73
N TRP A 6 1.49 1.89 -15.64
CA TRP A 6 1.51 2.82 -14.52
C TRP A 6 0.27 3.70 -14.45
N SER A 7 -0.19 4.21 -15.60
CA SER A 7 -1.43 4.96 -15.69
C SER A 7 -2.64 4.08 -15.33
N ARG A 8 -2.66 2.82 -15.76
CA ARG A 8 -3.74 1.88 -15.39
C ARG A 8 -3.77 1.59 -13.90
N THR A 9 -2.62 1.41 -13.26
CA THR A 9 -2.53 1.21 -11.80
C THR A 9 -3.04 2.45 -11.04
N ARG A 10 -2.70 3.66 -11.51
CA ARG A 10 -3.25 4.90 -10.95
C ARG A 10 -4.77 4.91 -11.03
N ASP A 11 -5.32 4.63 -12.21
CA ASP A 11 -6.76 4.71 -12.45
C ASP A 11 -7.53 3.65 -11.66
N ALA A 12 -6.95 2.45 -11.50
CA ALA A 12 -7.48 1.42 -10.61
C ALA A 12 -7.48 1.89 -9.14
N LEU A 13 -6.38 2.49 -8.66
CA LEU A 13 -6.31 3.02 -7.31
C LEU A 13 -7.31 4.16 -7.08
N LEU A 14 -7.55 5.01 -8.08
CA LEU A 14 -8.56 6.06 -8.02
C LEU A 14 -9.96 5.47 -7.79
N GLY A 15 -10.35 4.45 -8.56
CA GLY A 15 -11.64 3.78 -8.37
C GLY A 15 -11.78 3.11 -6.99
N ILE A 16 -10.70 2.49 -6.50
CA ILE A 16 -10.66 1.90 -5.16
C ILE A 16 -10.77 2.98 -4.08
N ALA A 17 -10.04 4.08 -4.21
CA ALA A 17 -10.08 5.17 -3.25
C ALA A 17 -11.46 5.81 -3.21
N GLU A 18 -12.08 6.07 -4.37
CA GLU A 18 -13.46 6.58 -4.45
C GLU A 18 -14.45 5.67 -3.74
N HIS A 19 -14.30 4.34 -3.88
CA HIS A 19 -15.15 3.39 -3.16
C HIS A 19 -14.84 3.32 -1.66
N ALA A 20 -13.57 3.25 -1.27
CA ALA A 20 -13.16 3.15 0.14
C ALA A 20 -13.62 4.35 0.97
N LEU A 21 -13.60 5.56 0.39
CA LEU A 21 -14.11 6.77 1.05
C LEU A 21 -15.62 6.69 1.38
N THR A 22 -16.38 5.82 0.72
CA THR A 22 -17.79 5.58 1.06
C THR A 22 -17.98 4.68 2.29
N LEU A 23 -16.92 3.98 2.73
CA LEU A 23 -16.93 2.99 3.80
C LEU A 23 -16.30 3.54 5.10
N ASP A 24 -16.55 4.80 5.45
CA ASP A 24 -16.02 5.46 6.65
C ASP A 24 -14.46 5.53 6.70
N THR A 25 -13.83 5.42 5.53
CA THR A 25 -12.38 5.62 5.41
C THR A 25 -12.12 7.09 5.11
N ASP A 26 -11.62 7.83 6.09
CA ASP A 26 -11.28 9.25 5.90
C ASP A 26 -10.15 9.50 4.90
N SER A 27 -9.22 8.55 4.76
CA SER A 27 -8.01 8.66 3.93
C SER A 27 -7.33 7.32 3.76
N ILE A 28 -6.50 7.20 2.73
CA ILE A 28 -5.65 6.02 2.49
C ILE A 28 -4.16 6.36 2.64
N ASN A 29 -3.36 5.37 3.01
CA ASN A 29 -1.91 5.46 2.96
C ASN A 29 -1.42 4.76 1.69
N ILE A 30 -0.52 5.40 0.92
CA ILE A 30 0.02 4.85 -0.32
C ILE A 30 1.51 4.53 -0.11
N ARG A 31 1.89 3.30 -0.44
CA ARG A 31 3.26 2.81 -0.45
C ARG A 31 3.55 2.16 -1.80
N PHE A 32 4.79 2.31 -2.26
CA PHE A 32 5.24 1.72 -3.53
C PHE A 32 6.34 0.70 -3.30
N PHE A 33 6.32 -0.37 -4.08
CA PHE A 33 7.45 -1.29 -4.12
C PHE A 33 8.70 -0.56 -4.61
N ASN A 34 9.84 -0.88 -4.00
CA ASN A 34 11.16 -0.33 -4.36
C ASN A 34 11.27 1.22 -4.28
N SER A 35 10.38 1.88 -3.52
CA SER A 35 10.47 3.31 -3.22
C SER A 35 10.49 3.53 -1.71
N PRO A 36 11.33 4.45 -1.21
CA PRO A 36 11.26 4.87 0.19
C PRO A 36 10.08 5.82 0.45
N CYS A 37 9.44 6.36 -0.58
CA CYS A 37 8.33 7.30 -0.44
C CYS A 37 7.11 6.62 0.18
N VAL A 38 6.58 7.24 1.24
CA VAL A 38 5.33 6.85 1.87
C VAL A 38 4.44 8.08 1.96
N PHE A 39 3.19 7.95 1.53
CA PHE A 39 2.22 9.03 1.52
C PHE A 39 1.09 8.69 2.48
N TYR A 40 1.05 9.35 3.64
CA TYR A 40 0.04 9.13 4.67
C TYR A 40 -1.16 10.06 4.47
N GLY A 41 -2.34 9.61 4.87
CA GLY A 41 -3.53 10.46 4.91
C GLY A 41 -3.95 11.01 3.54
N THR A 42 -3.68 10.27 2.46
CA THR A 42 -3.99 10.70 1.09
C THR A 42 -5.50 10.74 0.88
N LYS A 43 -6.00 11.86 0.35
CA LYS A 43 -7.41 12.07 0.05
C LYS A 43 -7.58 12.70 -1.34
N GLY A 44 -8.58 12.22 -2.07
CA GLY A 44 -8.99 12.82 -3.34
C GLY A 44 -8.10 12.48 -4.53
N ARG A 45 -8.68 12.68 -5.72
CA ARG A 45 -8.10 12.34 -7.01
C ARG A 45 -6.78 13.05 -7.29
N ASP A 46 -6.74 14.36 -7.06
CA ASP A 46 -5.57 15.19 -7.41
C ASP A 46 -4.32 14.81 -6.61
N ALA A 47 -4.49 14.45 -5.34
CA ALA A 47 -3.39 13.96 -4.50
C ALA A 47 -2.82 12.65 -5.06
N ILE A 48 -3.67 11.69 -5.40
CA ILE A 48 -3.26 10.41 -5.98
C ILE A 48 -2.55 10.61 -7.32
N VAL A 49 -3.10 11.46 -8.20
CA VAL A 49 -2.48 11.79 -9.49
C VAL A 49 -1.10 12.44 -9.28
N SER A 50 -0.97 13.36 -8.32
CA SER A 50 0.30 14.02 -8.01
C SER A 50 1.34 13.03 -7.48
N ILE A 51 0.94 12.10 -6.61
CA ILE A 51 1.80 11.04 -6.10
C ILE A 51 2.36 10.16 -7.25
N PHE A 52 1.51 9.78 -8.21
CA PHE A 52 1.93 8.98 -9.36
C PHE A 52 2.87 9.71 -10.32
N ARG A 53 2.95 11.04 -10.26
CA ARG A 53 3.96 11.85 -10.98
C ARG A 53 5.30 11.88 -10.26
N GLN A 54 5.33 11.65 -8.95
CA GLN A 54 6.54 11.67 -8.12
C GLN A 54 7.29 10.33 -8.11
N VAL A 55 6.62 9.23 -8.42
CA VAL A 55 7.19 7.89 -8.36
C VAL A 55 7.05 7.19 -9.71
N GLN A 56 8.13 6.56 -10.16
CA GLN A 56 8.15 5.69 -11.34
C GLN A 56 8.39 4.24 -10.92
N PRO A 57 7.71 3.27 -11.52
CA PRO A 57 7.90 1.86 -11.22
C PRO A 57 9.31 1.41 -11.60
N ARG A 58 9.98 0.71 -10.69
CA ARG A 58 11.34 0.21 -10.87
C ARG A 58 11.58 -1.07 -10.08
N GLY A 59 12.58 -1.85 -10.50
CA GLY A 59 12.99 -3.06 -9.81
C GLY A 59 12.01 -4.22 -9.97
N ARG A 60 12.13 -5.23 -9.10
CA ARG A 60 11.35 -6.47 -9.13
C ARG A 60 10.17 -6.41 -8.16
N THR A 61 9.16 -7.24 -8.39
CA THR A 61 7.94 -7.35 -7.58
C THR A 61 8.17 -8.21 -6.33
N ARG A 62 8.92 -7.67 -5.35
CA ARG A 62 9.18 -8.33 -4.05
C ARG A 62 8.01 -8.16 -3.08
N THR A 63 6.84 -8.71 -3.42
CA THR A 63 5.59 -8.53 -2.63
C THR A 63 5.75 -8.99 -1.19
N GLY A 64 6.35 -10.16 -0.95
CA GLY A 64 6.55 -10.69 0.41
C GLY A 64 7.34 -9.75 1.31
N ALA A 65 8.51 -9.29 0.86
CA ALA A 65 9.34 -8.35 1.63
C ALA A 65 8.67 -6.99 1.85
N ALA A 66 7.91 -6.50 0.88
CA ALA A 66 7.18 -5.23 1.01
C ALA A 66 6.03 -5.33 2.03
N LEU A 67 5.29 -6.44 2.01
CA LEU A 67 4.23 -6.72 2.97
C LEU A 67 4.79 -6.95 4.36
N GLN A 68 5.87 -7.73 4.50
CA GLN A 68 6.51 -7.99 5.78
C GLN A 68 6.86 -6.67 6.49
N LYS A 69 7.52 -5.74 5.80
CA LYS A 69 7.84 -4.41 6.38
C LYS A 69 6.60 -3.67 6.90
N LEU A 70 5.49 -3.68 6.14
CA LEU A 70 4.24 -3.02 6.56
C LEU A 70 3.59 -3.72 7.75
N LEU A 71 3.60 -5.06 7.76
CA LEU A 71 3.03 -5.88 8.82
C LEU A 71 3.86 -5.76 10.09
N ASP A 72 5.19 -5.74 10.00
CA ASP A 72 6.09 -5.54 11.14
C ASP A 72 5.85 -4.19 11.81
N ASP A 73 5.72 -3.10 11.02
CA ASP A 73 5.33 -1.77 11.51
C ASP A 73 3.99 -1.84 12.28
N ARG A 74 3.04 -2.61 11.76
CA ARG A 74 1.69 -2.74 12.33
C ARG A 74 1.65 -3.57 13.60
N ILE A 75 2.36 -4.71 13.62
CA ILE A 75 2.49 -5.60 14.77
C ILE A 75 3.18 -4.85 15.90
N THR A 76 4.30 -4.18 15.62
CA THR A 76 5.00 -3.33 16.61
C THR A 76 4.05 -2.31 17.25
N LYS A 77 3.21 -1.63 16.44
CA LYS A 77 2.20 -0.71 16.98
C LYS A 77 1.18 -1.41 17.90
N LEU A 78 0.73 -2.61 17.56
CA LEU A 78 -0.21 -3.38 18.38
C LEU A 78 0.45 -3.84 19.69
N ASP A 79 1.68 -4.31 19.63
CA ASP A 79 2.44 -4.79 20.79
C ASP A 79 2.70 -3.65 21.79
N LEU A 80 3.10 -2.47 21.29
CA LEU A 80 3.33 -1.30 22.13
C LEU A 80 2.06 -0.77 22.80
N ALA A 81 0.92 -0.87 22.12
CA ALA A 81 -0.36 -0.50 22.68
C ALA A 81 -0.99 -1.61 23.53
N SER A 82 -0.41 -2.81 23.54
CA SER A 82 -0.93 -3.94 24.30
C SER A 82 -1.03 -3.58 25.78
N ASN A 83 -2.20 -3.84 26.37
CA ASN A 83 -2.55 -3.46 27.76
C ASN A 83 -2.65 -1.95 28.04
N THR A 84 -2.70 -1.10 27.02
CA THR A 84 -3.00 0.33 27.19
C THR A 84 -4.44 0.64 26.75
N PRO A 85 -5.04 1.75 27.24
CA PRO A 85 -6.33 2.22 26.73
C PRO A 85 -6.32 2.59 25.23
N GLU A 86 -5.15 2.70 24.61
CA GLU A 86 -5.02 2.99 23.18
C GLU A 86 -5.43 1.80 22.32
N TYR A 87 -5.16 0.56 22.75
CA TYR A 87 -5.40 -0.66 21.96
C TYR A 87 -6.78 -0.72 21.26
N PRO A 88 -7.92 -0.51 21.95
CA PRO A 88 -9.25 -0.55 21.31
C PRO A 88 -9.49 0.58 20.31
N THR A 89 -8.71 1.68 20.35
CA THR A 89 -8.84 2.80 19.41
C THR A 89 -8.11 2.53 18.08
N ILE A 90 -7.27 1.49 18.06
CA ILE A 90 -6.48 1.17 16.87
C ILE A 90 -7.34 0.42 15.86
N ARG A 91 -7.73 1.12 14.79
CA ARG A 91 -8.53 0.55 13.70
C ARG A 91 -7.88 -0.68 13.05
N PRO A 92 -8.67 -1.67 12.59
CA PRO A 92 -8.19 -2.72 11.68
C PRO A 92 -7.44 -2.13 10.49
N LEU A 93 -6.47 -2.88 9.97
CA LEU A 93 -5.69 -2.47 8.79
C LEU A 93 -6.14 -3.29 7.58
N ASP A 94 -6.75 -2.62 6.60
CA ASP A 94 -7.02 -3.20 5.29
C ASP A 94 -5.87 -2.89 4.32
N ILE A 95 -5.35 -3.94 3.67
CA ILE A 95 -4.23 -3.84 2.73
C ILE A 95 -4.71 -4.27 1.35
N ILE A 96 -4.64 -3.36 0.38
CA ILE A 96 -4.89 -3.65 -1.03
C ILE A 96 -3.56 -3.58 -1.78
N VAL A 97 -3.16 -4.67 -2.42
CA VAL A 97 -1.95 -4.75 -3.22
C VAL A 97 -2.33 -4.73 -4.70
N LEU A 98 -1.85 -3.71 -5.42
CA LEU A 98 -1.95 -3.65 -6.88
C LEU A 98 -0.59 -4.05 -7.47
N THR A 99 -0.56 -5.16 -8.20
CA THR A 99 0.65 -5.74 -8.76
C THR A 99 0.39 -6.39 -10.12
N ASP A 100 1.42 -6.50 -10.94
CA ASP A 100 1.39 -7.28 -12.19
C ASP A 100 1.51 -8.79 -11.93
N GLY A 101 1.81 -9.18 -10.69
CA GLY A 101 1.84 -10.58 -10.25
C GLY A 101 3.05 -11.36 -10.75
N VAL A 102 4.02 -10.74 -11.43
CA VAL A 102 5.22 -11.43 -11.91
C VAL A 102 6.11 -11.73 -10.69
N PRO A 103 6.21 -13.00 -10.26
CA PRO A 103 7.03 -13.35 -9.11
C PRO A 103 8.52 -13.20 -9.47
N LEU A 104 9.40 -13.18 -8.47
CA LEU A 104 10.81 -13.42 -8.77
C LEU A 104 10.94 -14.84 -9.31
N GLU A 105 11.47 -15.00 -10.53
CA GLU A 105 11.99 -16.29 -10.96
C GLU A 105 12.95 -16.83 -9.88
N GLY A 106 12.60 -17.98 -9.30
CA GLY A 106 13.38 -18.65 -8.26
C GLY A 106 12.80 -18.68 -6.85
N GLU A 107 11.60 -18.14 -6.57
CA GLU A 107 10.90 -18.40 -5.29
C GLU A 107 10.36 -19.85 -5.27
N HIS A 108 11.24 -20.79 -4.91
CA HIS A 108 10.83 -22.09 -4.39
C HIS A 108 10.31 -21.88 -2.96
N PHE A 109 8.99 -21.99 -2.76
CA PHE A 109 8.45 -22.22 -1.43
C PHE A 109 8.76 -23.67 -1.05
N GLY A 110 9.95 -23.88 -0.48
CA GLY A 110 10.28 -25.14 0.18
C GLY A 110 9.35 -25.33 1.36
N LEU A 111 8.45 -26.31 1.24
CA LEU A 111 7.79 -26.96 2.37
C LEU A 111 8.70 -28.05 2.92
#